data_AF-A0A7R7VLI7-F1
#
_entry.id   AF-A0A7R7VLI7-F1
#
_cell.length_a   1.000
_cell.length_b   1.000
_cell.length_c   1.000
_cell.angle_alpha   90.00
_cell.angle_beta   90.00
_cell.angle_gamma   90.00
#
_symmetry.space_group_name_H-M   'P 1'
#
loop_
_entity.id
_entity.type
_entity.pdbx_description
1 polymer ?
#
loop_
_entity_poly.entity_id
_entity_poly.type
_entity_poly.pdbx_seq_one_letter_code
_entity_poly.pdbx_strand_id
1 'polypeptide(L)' 'MLSNNTLSREGCSGDRKDTAVCGGKKLATQGSFHNCSGKTKGKCCPKNSDGSGSIDVNKGGGEKCGYCFSGTCSG' A
#
# COMPACT_ATOMS: atom_id res chain seq x y z
N MET A 1 -20.39 20.06 14.82
CA MET A 1 -19.66 20.27 13.56
C MET A 1 -19.10 18.92 13.12
N LEU A 2 -19.79 18.19 12.25
CA LEU A 2 -19.23 16.99 11.62
C LEU A 2 -18.53 17.44 10.34
N SER A 3 -17.28 17.87 10.46
CA SER A 3 -16.40 17.94 9.30
C SER A 3 -16.02 16.52 8.95
N ASN A 4 -16.89 15.85 8.17
CA ASN A 4 -16.52 14.66 7.42
C ASN A 4 -15.40 15.08 6.48
N ASN A 5 -14.18 14.92 6.97
CA ASN A 5 -12.98 15.07 6.19
C ASN A 5 -12.97 13.90 5.20
N THR A 6 -13.66 14.08 4.07
CA THR A 6 -13.36 13.41 2.81
C THR A 6 -11.98 13.90 2.35
N LEU A 7 -10.95 13.63 3.16
CA LEU A 7 -9.59 13.47 2.69
C LEU A 7 -9.72 12.38 1.64
N SER A 8 -9.76 12.84 0.39
CA SER A 8 -9.66 12.01 -0.78
C SER A 8 -8.62 10.97 -0.44
N ARG A 9 -9.03 9.70 -0.35
CA ARG A 9 -8.11 8.59 -0.17
C ARG A 9 -7.32 8.59 -1.46
N GLU A 10 -6.27 9.40 -1.52
CA GLU A 10 -5.34 9.46 -2.63
C GLU A 10 -4.63 8.10 -2.61
N GLY A 11 -5.32 7.09 -3.14
CA GLY A 11 -4.77 5.78 -3.38
C GLY A 11 -3.54 6.00 -4.24
N CYS A 12 -2.45 5.27 -3.93
CA CYS A 12 -1.17 5.47 -4.57
C CYS A 12 -1.37 5.72 -6.06
N SER A 13 -0.74 6.79 -6.56
CA SER A 13 -0.44 6.90 -7.97
C SER A 13 0.25 5.59 -8.39
N GLY A 14 0.07 5.12 -9.63
CA GLY A 14 0.73 3.87 -10.09
C GLY A 14 2.26 3.89 -9.92
N ASP A 15 2.81 5.07 -9.68
CA ASP A 15 4.21 5.35 -9.39
C ASP A 15 4.54 5.32 -7.89
N ARG A 16 5.72 4.78 -7.61
CA ARG A 16 6.30 4.73 -6.26
C ARG A 16 6.61 6.16 -5.80
N LYS A 17 5.85 6.67 -4.83
CA LYS A 17 6.19 7.90 -4.12
C LYS A 17 6.82 7.54 -2.79
N ASP A 18 8.02 8.04 -2.51
CA ASP A 18 8.71 7.80 -1.24
C ASP A 18 7.92 8.35 -0.04
N THR A 19 7.11 9.39 -0.28
CA THR A 19 6.21 9.98 0.72
C THR A 19 4.92 9.18 0.95
N ALA A 20 4.57 8.24 0.06
CA ALA A 20 3.36 7.45 0.23
C ALA A 20 3.58 6.35 1.27
N VAL A 21 2.60 6.20 2.16
CA VAL A 21 2.62 5.21 3.24
C VAL A 21 1.42 4.27 3.15
N CYS A 22 1.65 2.98 3.30
CA CYS A 22 0.58 1.98 3.42
C CYS A 22 -0.17 2.12 4.74
N GLY A 23 -1.49 2.31 4.64
CA GLY A 23 -2.38 2.23 5.79
C GLY A 23 -2.75 0.80 6.18
N GLY A 24 -3.43 0.68 7.31
CA GLY A 24 -3.95 -0.60 7.82
C GLY A 24 -2.89 -1.46 8.51
N LYS A 25 -3.21 -2.74 8.71
CA LYS A 25 -2.30 -3.66 9.41
C LYS A 25 -1.30 -4.28 8.44
N LYS A 26 -0.06 -4.44 8.91
CA LYS A 26 0.94 -5.28 8.24
C LYS A 26 0.45 -6.73 8.26
N LEU A 27 0.34 -7.33 7.09
CA LEU A 27 -0.13 -8.70 6.90
C LEU A 27 1.04 -9.68 6.81
N ALA A 28 2.05 -9.34 6.01
CA ALA A 28 3.21 -10.21 5.78
C ALA A 28 4.42 -9.43 5.24
N THR A 29 5.60 -10.01 5.35
CA THR A 29 6.80 -9.63 4.59
C THR A 29 6.81 -10.47 3.31
N GLN A 30 6.90 -9.87 2.13
CA GLN A 30 6.78 -10.63 0.88
C GLN A 30 7.24 -9.87 -0.36
N GLY A 31 7.99 -10.55 -1.23
CA GLY A 31 8.63 -10.06 -2.45
C GLY A 31 7.72 -9.70 -3.63
N SER A 32 6.47 -10.17 -3.64
CA SER A 32 5.64 -10.17 -4.86
C SER A 32 4.28 -9.52 -4.66
N PHE A 33 3.95 -8.53 -5.48
CA PHE A 33 2.67 -7.83 -5.46
C PHE A 33 1.49 -8.78 -5.65
N HIS A 34 1.66 -9.80 -6.49
CA HIS A 34 0.63 -10.80 -6.77
C HIS A 34 0.29 -11.66 -5.55
N ASN A 35 1.29 -11.98 -4.72
CA ASN A 35 1.03 -12.65 -3.44
C ASN A 35 0.30 -11.73 -2.47
N CYS A 36 0.58 -10.41 -2.50
CA CYS A 36 -0.05 -9.47 -1.58
C CYS A 36 -1.53 -9.36 -1.89
N SER A 37 -1.88 -9.09 -3.15
CA SER A 37 -3.28 -8.97 -3.57
C SER A 37 -4.01 -10.32 -3.53
N GLY A 38 -3.37 -11.39 -4.01
CA GLY A 38 -3.99 -12.70 -4.19
C GLY A 38 -4.09 -13.50 -2.89
N LYS A 39 -2.94 -13.82 -2.28
CA LYS A 39 -2.84 -14.73 -1.13
C LYS A 39 -3.15 -14.04 0.19
N THR A 40 -2.55 -12.88 0.44
CA THR A 40 -2.72 -12.17 1.72
C THR A 40 -3.90 -11.21 1.72
N LYS A 41 -4.53 -10.96 0.57
CA LYS A 41 -5.64 -9.99 0.41
C LYS A 41 -5.25 -8.56 0.84
N GLY A 42 -3.97 -8.23 0.75
CA GLY A 42 -3.47 -6.89 0.95
C GLY A 42 -3.81 -5.99 -0.21
N LYS A 43 -3.80 -4.68 0.06
CA LYS A 43 -4.12 -3.62 -0.90
C LYS A 43 -2.97 -2.66 -1.12
N CYS A 44 -1.94 -2.75 -0.30
CA CYS A 44 -0.81 -1.85 -0.35
C CYS A 44 0.49 -2.58 -0.09
N CYS A 45 1.52 -2.17 -0.83
CA CYS A 45 2.82 -2.77 -0.78
C CYS A 45 3.93 -1.72 -0.64
N PRO A 46 4.55 -1.59 0.53
CA PRO A 46 5.69 -0.73 0.74
C PRO A 46 7.02 -1.47 0.61
N LYS A 47 8.05 -0.69 0.31
CA LYS A 47 9.44 -1.17 0.34
C LYS A 47 9.91 -1.31 1.78
N ASN A 48 9.47 -0.41 2.66
CA ASN A 48 9.93 -0.30 4.04
C ASN A 48 8.91 -0.86 5.03
N SER A 49 9.38 -1.30 6.20
CA SER A 49 8.56 -2.02 7.20
C SER A 49 7.58 -1.12 7.96
N ASP A 50 7.89 0.18 8.01
CA ASP A 50 7.08 1.28 8.53
C ASP A 50 5.89 1.64 7.63
N GLY A 51 5.84 1.08 6.42
CA GLY A 51 4.81 1.35 5.44
C GLY A 51 5.21 2.35 4.36
N SER A 52 6.39 2.96 4.39
CA SER A 52 6.80 3.99 3.41
C SER A 52 7.32 3.42 2.08
N GLY A 53 7.34 4.28 1.04
CA GLY A 53 7.68 3.87 -0.33
C GLY A 53 6.64 2.91 -0.91
N SER A 54 5.36 3.18 -0.60
CA SER A 54 4.23 2.33 -0.94
C SER A 54 3.75 2.45 -2.38
N ILE A 55 3.22 1.35 -2.91
CA ILE A 55 2.49 1.27 -4.17
C ILE A 55 1.20 0.48 -3.94
N ASP A 56 0.12 0.88 -4.61
CA ASP A 56 -1.13 0.12 -4.64
C ASP A 56 -0.93 -1.16 -5.46
N VAL A 57 -1.18 -2.31 -4.84
CA VAL A 57 -0.95 -3.61 -5.48
C VAL A 57 -1.82 -3.86 -6.70
N ASN A 58 -2.93 -3.13 -6.84
CA ASN A 58 -3.83 -3.20 -7.99
C ASN A 58 -3.40 -2.28 -9.13
N LYS A 59 -2.53 -1.28 -8.87
CA LYS A 59 -2.02 -0.35 -9.90
C LYS A 59 -0.68 -0.77 -10.49
N GLY A 60 -0.06 -1.81 -9.93
CA GLY A 60 1.14 -2.42 -10.48
C GLY A 60 2.33 -2.33 -9.54
N GLY A 61 3.48 -2.80 -10.03
CA GLY A 61 4.69 -3.02 -9.26
C GLY A 61 5.16 -4.45 -9.46
N GLY A 62 6.32 -4.61 -10.08
CA GLY A 62 6.93 -5.92 -10.33
C GLY A 62 7.39 -6.62 -9.05
N GLU A 63 8.41 -7.45 -9.10
CA GLU A 63 8.82 -8.33 -7.98
C GLU A 63 9.58 -7.62 -6.83
N LYS A 64 9.15 -6.43 -6.42
CA LYS A 64 9.81 -5.63 -5.37
C LYS A 64 8.84 -5.21 -4.29
N CYS A 65 7.94 -6.11 -3.90
CA CYS A 65 7.16 -5.87 -2.71
C CYS A 65 8.03 -6.15 -1.49
N GLY A 66 8.14 -5.24 -0.53
CA GLY A 66 8.87 -5.52 0.70
C GLY A 66 7.92 -6.14 1.72
N TYR A 67 6.79 -5.45 1.92
CA TYR A 67 5.80 -5.78 2.91
C TYR A 67 4.40 -5.70 2.30
N CYS A 68 3.44 -6.38 2.89
CA CYS A 68 2.05 -6.38 2.44
C CYS A 68 1.17 -5.86 3.57
N PHE A 69 0.30 -4.91 3.24
CA PHE A 69 -0.61 -4.25 4.18
C PHE A 69 -2.05 -4.39 3.72
N SER A 70 -2.97 -4.46 4.69
CA SER A 70 -4.40 -4.64 4.42
C SER A 70 -5.08 -3.37 3.91
N GLY A 71 -4.54 -2.20 4.25
CA GLY A 71 -5.09 -0.91 3.86
C GLY A 71 -4.56 -0.46 2.51
N THR A 72 -5.13 0.63 2.01
CA THR A 72 -4.64 1.32 0.80
C THR A 72 -3.53 2.28 1.18
N CYS A 73 -2.83 2.80 0.18
CA CYS A 73 -1.92 3.92 0.43
C CYS A 73 -2.67 5.16 0.90
N SER A 74 -1.94 5.95 1.68
CA SER A 74 -2.26 7.31 2.07
C SER A 74 -1.04 8.16 1.68
N GLY A 75 -1.26 9.14 0.83
CA GLY A 75 -0.31 10.19 0.48
C GLY A 75 -0.72 11.49 1.13
#